data_AF-E3RQ95-F1
#
_entry.id   AF-E3RQ95-F1
#
_cell.length_a   1.000
_cell.length_b   1.000
_cell.length_c   1.000
_cell.angle_alpha   90.00
_cell.angle_beta   90.00
_cell.angle_gamma   90.00
#
_symmetry.space_group_name_H-M   'P 1'
#
loop_
_entity.id
_entity.type
_entity.pdbx_description
1 polymer ?
#
loop_
_entity_poly.entity_id
_entity_poly.type
_entity_poly.pdbx_seq_one_letter_code
_entity_poly.pdbx_strand_id
1 'polypeptide(L)'
;MLGEWPPSSTPTAFELHTSMSQPPDLEQLSKKERIKAALQAIKSPEKLSLQHAATTYKVSRTTLRRQRVRKMSPRDTHPKSSSLQKIEEAALKHYIKKLDAQEFAPTLRSVEDIANQLRAARGDKPVGPR
;
A
#
# COMPACT_ATOMS: atom_id res chain seq x y z
N MET A 1 8.42 -54.28 -46.43
CA MET A 1 8.99 -53.08 -45.79
C MET A 1 8.12 -51.88 -46.12
N LEU A 2 7.18 -51.53 -45.24
CA LEU A 2 6.53 -50.22 -45.24
C LEU A 2 6.72 -49.67 -43.83
N GLY A 3 7.34 -48.49 -43.75
CA GLY A 3 7.87 -47.88 -42.54
C GLY A 3 6.80 -47.45 -41.54
N GLU A 4 7.18 -47.53 -40.29
CA GLU A 4 6.45 -47.12 -39.10
C GLU A 4 6.20 -45.60 -39.09
N TRP A 5 4.98 -45.22 -38.71
CA TRP A 5 4.57 -43.83 -38.46
C TRP A 5 5.09 -43.43 -37.06
N PRO A 6 5.66 -42.22 -36.84
CA PRO A 6 6.13 -41.85 -35.50
C PRO A 6 4.94 -41.59 -34.54
N PRO A 7 5.10 -41.89 -33.24
CA PRO A 7 4.05 -41.65 -32.26
C PRO A 7 3.79 -40.16 -32.09
N SER A 8 2.50 -39.85 -31.97
CA SER A 8 1.92 -38.54 -31.76
C SER A 8 2.63 -37.79 -30.63
N SER A 9 3.36 -36.73 -30.97
CA SER A 9 3.80 -35.73 -30.01
C SER A 9 2.56 -35.09 -29.39
N THR A 10 2.19 -35.51 -28.18
CA THR A 10 1.31 -34.72 -27.33
C THR A 10 2.00 -33.38 -27.07
N PRO A 11 1.34 -32.23 -27.24
CA PRO A 11 1.93 -30.97 -26.81
C PRO A 11 2.12 -31.01 -25.28
N THR A 12 3.38 -31.11 -24.87
CA THR A 12 3.84 -30.86 -23.50
C THR A 12 3.13 -29.63 -22.97
N ALA A 13 2.39 -29.80 -21.89
CA ALA A 13 1.66 -28.75 -21.22
C ALA A 13 2.61 -27.59 -20.89
N PHE A 14 2.45 -26.49 -21.64
CA PHE A 14 2.73 -25.12 -21.20
C PHE A 14 4.00 -24.97 -20.35
N GLU A 15 5.17 -25.04 -20.98
CA GLU A 15 6.36 -24.37 -20.45
C GLU A 15 6.17 -22.85 -20.56
N LEU A 16 5.41 -22.28 -19.63
CA LEU A 16 5.59 -20.90 -19.25
C LEU A 16 6.76 -20.87 -18.26
N HIS A 17 7.98 -20.73 -18.79
CA HIS A 17 9.07 -20.14 -17.99
C HIS A 17 8.77 -18.64 -17.79
N THR A 18 7.64 -18.31 -17.17
CA THR A 18 7.52 -17.01 -16.52
C THR A 18 8.59 -16.98 -15.45
N SER A 19 9.51 -16.02 -15.58
CA SER A 19 10.56 -15.66 -14.64
C SER A 19 9.95 -15.43 -13.25
N MET A 20 9.71 -16.53 -12.54
CA MET A 20 9.34 -16.55 -11.14
C MET A 20 10.59 -16.17 -10.38
N SER A 21 10.53 -15.04 -9.66
CA SER A 21 11.52 -14.69 -8.66
C SER A 21 11.68 -15.90 -7.73
N GLN A 22 12.81 -16.59 -7.88
CA GLN A 22 13.16 -17.77 -7.13
C GLN A 22 12.86 -17.54 -5.65
N PRO A 23 12.19 -18.46 -4.95
CA PRO A 23 11.92 -18.28 -3.53
C PRO A 23 13.27 -18.03 -2.84
N PRO A 24 13.45 -16.89 -2.14
CA PRO A 24 14.72 -16.60 -1.48
C PRO A 24 15.02 -17.72 -0.49
N ASP A 25 16.29 -18.00 -0.21
CA ASP A 25 16.66 -18.97 0.82
C ASP A 25 16.03 -18.56 2.16
N LEU A 26 14.91 -19.21 2.50
CA LEU A 26 14.06 -18.84 3.63
C LEU A 26 14.70 -19.23 4.96
N GLU A 27 15.75 -20.05 4.93
CA GLU A 27 16.52 -20.47 6.10
C GLU A 27 17.49 -19.37 6.56
N GLN A 28 17.87 -18.46 5.66
CA GLN A 28 18.71 -17.30 5.99
C GLN A 28 17.91 -16.04 6.35
N LEU A 29 16.61 -16.00 6.03
CA LEU A 29 15.77 -14.82 6.25
C LEU A 29 15.09 -14.83 7.62
N SER A 30 15.11 -13.67 8.28
CA SER A 30 14.33 -13.45 9.48
C SER A 30 12.83 -13.53 9.21
N LYS A 31 12.05 -13.82 10.25
CA LYS A 31 10.58 -13.84 10.20
C LYS A 31 9.98 -12.53 9.63
N LYS A 32 10.59 -11.39 9.94
CA LYS A 32 10.13 -10.07 9.46
C LYS A 32 10.35 -9.91 7.96
N GLU A 33 11.48 -10.35 7.44
CA GLU A 33 11.82 -10.28 6.02
C GLU A 33 10.91 -11.18 5.20
N ARG A 34 10.63 -12.40 5.69
CA ARG A 34 9.69 -13.34 5.06
C ARG A 34 8.27 -12.78 4.99
N ILE A 35 7.81 -12.10 6.06
CA ILE A 35 6.53 -11.38 6.05
C ILE A 35 6.53 -10.26 5.00
N LYS A 36 7.61 -9.48 4.89
CA LYS A 36 7.73 -8.38 3.93
C LYS A 36 7.69 -8.90 2.49
N ALA A 37 8.47 -9.95 2.19
CA ALA A 37 8.52 -10.59 0.88
C ALA A 37 7.16 -11.18 0.49
N ALA A 38 6.49 -11.90 1.40
CA ALA A 38 5.15 -12.44 1.17
C ALA A 38 4.11 -11.35 0.87
N LEU A 39 4.17 -10.21 1.58
CA LEU A 39 3.28 -9.08 1.32
C LEU A 39 3.56 -8.41 -0.03
N GLN A 40 4.81 -8.42 -0.51
CA GLN A 40 5.18 -7.91 -1.81
C GLN A 40 4.67 -8.84 -2.92
N ALA A 41 4.79 -10.16 -2.75
CA ALA A 41 4.30 -11.15 -3.71
C ALA A 41 2.76 -11.16 -3.84
N ILE A 42 2.03 -10.85 -2.76
CA ILE A 42 0.56 -10.66 -2.83
C ILE A 42 0.20 -9.39 -3.64
N LYS A 43 1.10 -8.40 -3.71
CA LYS A 43 0.88 -7.13 -4.42
C LYS A 43 1.44 -7.10 -5.84
N SER A 44 2.23 -8.11 -6.23
CA SER A 44 2.82 -8.21 -7.56
C SER A 44 1.73 -8.37 -8.63
N PRO A 45 2.01 -8.09 -9.92
CA PRO A 45 1.02 -8.22 -10.99
C PRO A 45 0.47 -9.65 -11.14
N GLU A 46 1.27 -10.66 -10.83
CA GLU A 46 0.89 -12.08 -10.82
C GLU A 46 -0.04 -12.45 -9.63
N LYS A 47 -0.05 -11.61 -8.59
CA LYS A 47 -0.95 -11.68 -7.42
C LYS A 47 -1.06 -13.09 -6.83
N LEU A 48 -0.06 -13.50 -6.05
CA LEU A 48 -0.19 -14.72 -5.27
C LEU A 48 -1.39 -14.63 -4.31
N SER A 49 -2.17 -15.70 -4.25
CA SER A 49 -3.23 -15.80 -3.24
C SER A 49 -2.62 -15.72 -1.84
N LEU A 50 -3.38 -15.20 -0.88
CA LEU A 50 -2.91 -15.06 0.50
C LEU A 50 -2.54 -16.42 1.13
N GLN A 51 -3.16 -17.51 0.64
CA GLN A 51 -2.82 -18.87 1.03
C GLN A 51 -1.52 -19.33 0.37
N HIS A 52 -1.35 -19.11 -0.93
CA HIS A 52 -0.14 -19.49 -1.64
C HIS A 52 1.08 -18.75 -1.09
N ALA A 53 0.99 -17.44 -0.88
CA ALA A 53 2.06 -16.66 -0.25
C ALA A 53 2.37 -17.10 1.20
N ALA A 54 1.38 -17.54 1.98
CA ALA A 54 1.63 -18.08 3.31
C ALA A 54 2.48 -19.36 3.24
N THR A 55 2.14 -20.26 2.32
CA THR A 55 2.85 -21.52 2.10
C THR A 55 4.26 -21.27 1.55
N THR A 56 4.39 -20.50 0.46
CA THR A 56 5.66 -20.24 -0.22
C THR A 56 6.68 -19.60 0.69
N TYR A 57 6.29 -18.64 1.54
CA TYR A 57 7.21 -17.94 2.44
C TYR A 57 7.25 -18.54 3.86
N LYS A 58 6.57 -19.68 4.08
CA LYS A 58 6.29 -20.34 5.39
C LYS A 58 5.94 -19.35 6.52
N VAL A 59 5.02 -18.42 6.24
CA VAL A 59 4.49 -17.44 7.21
C VAL A 59 3.04 -17.76 7.50
N SER A 60 2.59 -17.60 8.75
CA SER A 60 1.18 -17.77 9.09
C SER A 60 0.26 -16.85 8.27
N ARG A 61 -0.79 -17.45 7.70
CA ARG A 61 -1.88 -16.77 7.00
C ARG A 61 -2.49 -15.64 7.84
N THR A 62 -2.66 -15.84 9.15
CA THR A 62 -3.27 -14.84 10.04
C THR A 62 -2.37 -13.63 10.22
N THR A 63 -1.05 -13.84 10.24
CA THR A 63 -0.04 -12.77 10.26
C THR A 63 -0.09 -11.92 9.00
N LEU A 64 -0.12 -12.55 7.82
CA LEU A 64 -0.22 -11.83 6.55
C LEU A 64 -1.53 -11.05 6.43
N ARG A 65 -2.67 -11.66 6.83
CA ARG A 65 -3.97 -10.98 6.86
C ARG A 65 -3.96 -9.77 7.79
N ARG A 66 -3.47 -9.92 9.02
CA ARG A 66 -3.37 -8.80 9.98
C ARG A 66 -2.49 -7.68 9.43
N GLN A 67 -1.35 -8.00 8.84
CA GLN A 67 -0.46 -6.98 8.26
C GLN A 67 -1.05 -6.26 7.06
N ARG A 68 -1.83 -6.97 6.21
CA ARG A 68 -2.54 -6.37 5.09
C ARG A 68 -3.59 -5.35 5.56
N VAL A 69 -4.34 -5.68 6.60
CA VAL A 69 -5.36 -4.78 7.18
C VAL A 69 -4.72 -3.67 8.02
N ARG A 70 -3.58 -3.92 8.69
CA ARG A 70 -2.88 -2.90 9.50
C ARG A 70 -2.34 -1.73 8.67
N LYS A 71 -2.08 -1.92 7.36
CA LYS A 71 -1.82 -0.82 6.42
C LYS A 71 -3.03 0.10 6.20
N MET A 72 -4.23 -0.36 6.53
CA MET A 72 -5.45 0.46 6.61
C MET A 72 -5.69 0.87 8.07
N SER A 73 -4.64 1.36 8.73
CA SER A 73 -4.82 1.94 10.06
C SER A 73 -5.86 3.06 9.96
N PRO A 74 -6.86 3.12 10.85
CA PRO A 74 -7.75 4.28 10.93
C PRO A 74 -6.99 5.60 11.10
N ARG A 75 -5.74 5.57 11.60
CA ARG A 75 -4.88 6.76 11.69
C ARG A 75 -4.52 7.36 10.32
N ASP A 76 -4.40 6.52 9.29
CA ASP A 76 -4.08 6.96 7.92
C ASP A 76 -5.36 7.29 7.13
N THR A 77 -6.53 7.02 7.72
CA THR A 77 -7.83 7.34 7.13
C THR A 77 -8.25 8.73 7.59
N HIS A 78 -8.63 9.58 6.64
CA HIS A 78 -9.18 10.89 6.95
C HIS A 78 -10.43 10.75 7.84
N PRO A 79 -10.44 11.32 9.05
CA PRO A 79 -11.52 11.10 9.99
C PRO A 79 -12.79 11.80 9.50
N LYS A 80 -13.94 11.15 9.66
CA LYS A 80 -15.25 11.73 9.29
C LYS A 80 -15.60 12.99 10.10
N SER A 81 -14.96 13.17 11.25
CA SER A 81 -15.10 14.34 12.11
C SER A 81 -14.17 15.51 11.73
N SER A 82 -13.37 15.39 10.66
CA SER A 82 -12.55 16.49 10.17
C SER A 82 -13.43 17.59 9.59
N SER A 83 -13.17 18.85 9.97
CA SER A 83 -13.83 20.03 9.38
C SER A 83 -13.28 20.40 7.99
N LEU A 84 -12.07 19.92 7.68
CA LEU A 84 -11.41 20.09 6.39
C LEU A 84 -11.55 18.82 5.55
N GLN A 85 -11.75 18.96 4.25
CA GLN A 85 -11.71 17.86 3.29
C GLN A 85 -10.27 17.40 3.05
N LYS A 86 -10.07 16.20 2.48
CA LYS A 86 -8.72 15.66 2.18
C LYS A 86 -7.86 16.61 1.34
N ILE A 87 -8.45 17.28 0.35
CA ILE A 87 -7.74 18.23 -0.52
C ILE A 87 -7.31 19.48 0.26
N GLU A 88 -8.16 19.96 1.17
CA GLU A 88 -7.89 21.11 2.03
C GLU A 88 -6.83 20.79 3.09
N GLU A 89 -6.89 19.59 3.69
CA GLU A 89 -5.86 19.10 4.60
C GLU A 89 -4.50 18.98 3.91
N ALA A 90 -4.48 18.52 2.65
CA ALA A 90 -3.26 18.47 1.86
C ALA A 90 -2.69 19.87 1.58
N ALA A 91 -3.56 20.83 1.23
CA ALA A 91 -3.16 22.23 1.05
C ALA A 91 -2.60 22.84 2.34
N LEU A 92 -3.24 22.61 3.49
CA LEU A 92 -2.79 23.09 4.79
C LEU A 92 -1.43 22.48 5.19
N LYS A 93 -1.23 21.18 4.96
CA LYS A 93 0.07 20.52 5.18
C LYS A 93 1.17 21.12 4.30
N HIS A 94 0.86 21.43 3.05
CA HIS A 94 1.81 22.08 2.15
C HIS A 94 2.17 23.48 2.62
N TYR A 95 1.19 24.25 3.08
CA TYR A 95 1.41 25.57 3.68
C TYR A 95 2.33 25.50 4.91
N ILE A 96 2.07 24.59 5.84
CA ILE A 96 2.91 24.39 7.04
C ILE A 96 4.36 24.05 6.66
N LYS A 97 4.56 23.15 5.68
CA LYS A 97 5.89 22.82 5.17
C LYS A 97 6.60 24.01 4.51
N LYS A 98 5.84 24.89 3.83
CA LYS A 98 6.41 26.12 3.28
C LYS A 98 6.87 27.07 4.37
N LEU A 99 6.10 27.22 5.45
CA LEU A 99 6.50 28.04 6.59
C LEU A 99 7.79 27.52 7.22
N ASP A 100 7.87 26.20 7.46
CA ASP A 100 9.07 25.53 7.97
C ASP A 100 10.29 25.77 7.07
N ALA A 101 10.12 25.61 5.74
CA ALA A 101 11.19 25.88 4.77
C ALA A 101 11.60 27.35 4.66
N GLN A 102 10.75 28.27 5.12
CA GLN A 102 11.06 29.71 5.19
C GLN A 102 11.64 30.10 6.56
N GLU A 103 11.99 29.12 7.40
CA GLU A 103 12.48 29.32 8.77
C GLU A 103 11.45 30.05 9.68
N PHE A 104 10.16 29.99 9.32
CA PHE A 104 9.08 30.53 10.14
C PHE A 104 8.34 29.39 10.84
N ALA A 105 8.34 29.42 12.17
CA ALA A 105 7.55 28.49 12.96
C ALA A 105 6.04 28.73 12.70
N PRO A 106 5.28 27.71 12.26
CA PRO A 106 3.84 27.84 12.08
C PRO A 106 3.15 28.09 13.42
N THR A 107 2.32 29.13 13.47
CA THR A 107 1.52 29.45 14.67
C THR A 107 0.13 28.85 14.55
N LEU A 108 -0.53 28.57 15.68
CA LEU A 108 -1.92 28.10 15.68
C LEU A 108 -2.84 29.06 14.90
N ARG A 109 -2.63 30.37 15.06
CA ARG A 109 -3.40 31.40 14.38
C ARG A 109 -3.20 31.38 12.86
N SER A 110 -1.96 31.28 12.38
CA SER A 110 -1.71 31.23 10.93
C SER A 110 -2.27 29.94 10.29
N VAL A 111 -2.25 28.83 11.03
CA VAL A 111 -2.89 27.57 10.59
C VAL A 111 -4.42 27.71 10.58
N GLU A 112 -5.00 28.35 11.59
CA GLU A 112 -6.43 28.64 11.68
C GLU A 112 -6.91 29.56 10.56
N ASP A 113 -6.17 30.61 10.25
CA ASP A 113 -6.50 31.56 9.18
C ASP A 113 -6.59 30.86 7.82
N ILE A 114 -5.60 30.02 7.47
CA ILE A 114 -5.63 29.24 6.23
C ILE A 114 -6.76 28.22 6.23
N ALA A 115 -7.00 27.54 7.36
CA ALA A 115 -8.11 26.61 7.48
C ALA A 115 -9.47 27.31 7.27
N ASN A 116 -9.63 28.52 7.84
CA ASN A 116 -10.81 29.35 7.67
C ASN A 116 -10.98 29.83 6.23
N GLN A 117 -9.91 30.22 5.55
CA GLN A 117 -9.94 30.59 4.14
C GLN A 117 -10.39 29.42 3.26
N LEU A 118 -9.86 28.22 3.48
CA LEU A 118 -10.23 27.01 2.74
C LEU A 118 -11.72 26.68 2.93
N ARG A 119 -12.24 26.82 4.15
CA ARG A 119 -13.66 26.60 4.45
C ARG A 119 -14.55 27.71 3.88
N ALA A 120 -14.14 28.96 3.98
CA ALA A 120 -14.88 30.09 3.43
C ALA A 120 -15.01 29.99 1.90
N ALA A 121 -13.98 29.50 1.21
CA ALA A 121 -14.03 29.25 -0.23
C ALA A 121 -15.11 28.22 -0.63
N ARG A 122 -15.49 27.31 0.29
CA ARG A 122 -16.61 26.37 0.14
C ARG A 122 -17.96 26.94 0.60
N GLY A 123 -17.99 28.11 1.24
CA GLY A 123 -19.19 28.64 1.90
C GLY A 123 -19.47 28.04 3.28
N ASP A 124 -18.46 27.41 3.89
CA ASP A 124 -18.56 26.81 5.22
C ASP A 124 -18.26 27.82 6.33
N LYS A 125 -18.70 27.49 7.56
CA LYS A 125 -18.39 28.27 8.77
C LYS A 125 -16.89 28.18 9.12
N PRO A 126 -16.34 29.13 9.89
CA PRO A 126 -14.96 29.02 10.40
C PRO A 126 -14.77 27.78 11.30
N VAL A 127 -13.53 27.34 11.45
CA VAL A 127 -13.11 26.39 12.48
C VAL A 127 -13.12 27.09 13.85
N GLY A 128 -13.31 26.33 14.92
CA GLY A 128 -13.33 26.88 16.28
C GLY A 128 -14.68 27.48 16.71
N PRO A 129 -14.80 27.86 18.00
CA PRO A 129 -15.97 28.55 18.52
C PRO A 129 -16.10 29.96 17.93
N ARG A 130 -17.34 30.44 17.88
CA ARG A 130 -17.68 31.82 17.50
C ARG A 130 -17.75 32.72 18.72
#